data_AF-A0AAV4SB37-F1
#
_entry.id   AF-A0AAV4SB37-F1
#
_cell.length_a   1.000
_cell.length_b   1.000
_cell.length_c   1.000
_cell.angle_alpha   90.00
_cell.angle_beta   90.00
_cell.angle_gamma   90.00
#
_symmetry.space_group_name_H-M   'P 1'
#
loop_
_entity.id
_entity.type
_entity.pdbx_description
1 polymer ?
#
loop_
_entity_poly.entity_id
_entity_poly.type
_entity_poly.pdbx_seq_one_letter_code
_entity_poly.pdbx_strand_id
1 'polypeptide(L)'
;MKDDENGSNCSDVASDTLQAGSLTNLPNSLLNFQREAVYQCVEKINWLLQDEKVSVALNSFPITPEIINMVVNHVKSSKEKPCCIIKEIPLTFVYGPENSLDKFTQAFKRMTPAGYRLEEVNGFYYLVIDTDSEQKSNSEASLDIAQFNILKGIPHSDDSTELKIIAEK
;
A
#
# COMPACT_ATOMS: atom_id res chain seq x y z
N MET A 1 -26.48 -64.44 -24.23
CA MET A 1 -25.54 -65.25 -23.44
C MET A 1 -24.16 -65.02 -24.01
N LYS A 2 -23.21 -64.69 -23.13
CA LYS A 2 -21.81 -64.29 -23.35
C LYS A 2 -21.54 -62.79 -23.38
N ASP A 3 -21.29 -62.34 -22.16
CA ASP A 3 -20.37 -61.30 -21.72
C ASP A 3 -19.05 -61.32 -22.50
N ASP A 4 -18.38 -60.17 -22.63
CA ASP A 4 -16.93 -60.03 -22.47
C ASP A 4 -16.58 -58.53 -22.38
N GLU A 5 -16.17 -58.13 -21.17
CA GLU A 5 -15.43 -56.90 -20.91
C GLU A 5 -14.09 -56.96 -21.65
N ASN A 6 -13.71 -55.88 -22.33
CA ASN A 6 -12.30 -55.65 -22.63
C ASN A 6 -11.98 -54.17 -22.49
N GLY A 7 -11.41 -53.83 -21.33
CA GLY A 7 -10.88 -52.52 -21.02
C GLY A 7 -9.74 -52.15 -21.95
N SER A 8 -9.91 -51.06 -22.70
CA SER A 8 -8.81 -50.43 -23.40
C SER A 8 -8.23 -49.33 -22.51
N ASN A 9 -7.14 -49.74 -21.86
CA ASN A 9 -6.18 -48.95 -21.14
C ASN A 9 -5.57 -47.85 -22.04
N CYS A 10 -5.57 -46.60 -21.57
CA CYS A 10 -4.68 -45.56 -22.07
C CYS A 10 -4.52 -44.49 -20.98
N SER A 11 -3.75 -44.84 -19.96
CA SER A 11 -3.22 -43.89 -18.97
C SER A 11 -1.72 -43.76 -19.18
N ASP A 12 -1.30 -43.00 -20.18
CA ASP A 12 0.09 -42.55 -20.31
C ASP A 12 0.10 -41.06 -20.68
N VAL A 13 -0.33 -40.24 -19.72
CA VAL A 13 0.24 -38.90 -19.58
C VAL A 13 1.14 -38.99 -18.38
N ALA A 14 2.44 -38.97 -18.66
CA ALA A 14 3.47 -38.84 -17.65
C ALA A 14 3.14 -37.61 -16.81
N SER A 15 2.52 -37.85 -15.66
CA SER A 15 2.61 -36.94 -14.54
C SER A 15 4.07 -36.99 -14.12
N ASP A 16 4.90 -36.15 -14.74
CA ASP A 16 6.21 -35.79 -14.22
C ASP A 16 5.96 -35.21 -12.83
N THR A 17 5.90 -36.14 -11.89
CA THR A 17 5.90 -35.90 -10.47
C THR A 17 7.24 -35.25 -10.24
N LEU A 18 7.24 -33.92 -10.12
CA LEU A 18 8.32 -33.19 -9.49
C LEU A 18 8.43 -33.79 -8.09
N GLN A 19 9.27 -34.81 -7.98
CA GLN A 19 9.58 -35.47 -6.75
C GLN A 19 10.28 -34.43 -5.91
N ALA A 20 9.48 -33.75 -5.06
CA ALA A 20 9.96 -32.95 -3.97
C ALA A 20 10.77 -33.89 -3.09
N GLY A 21 12.05 -34.03 -3.42
CA GLY A 21 13.01 -34.83 -2.69
C GLY A 21 12.97 -34.38 -1.24
N SER A 22 12.39 -35.24 -0.41
CA SER A 22 12.53 -35.32 1.04
C SER A 22 12.95 -34.00 1.72
N LEU A 23 12.02 -33.03 1.82
CA LEU A 23 12.17 -31.88 2.72
C LEU A 23 12.10 -32.28 4.21
N THR A 24 12.09 -33.58 4.51
CA THR A 24 11.99 -34.17 5.85
C THR A 24 13.23 -33.98 6.72
N ASN A 25 14.35 -33.49 6.15
CA ASN A 25 15.61 -33.25 6.86
C ASN A 25 15.82 -31.78 7.25
N LEU A 26 14.92 -30.87 6.86
CA LEU A 26 15.01 -29.49 7.34
C LEU A 26 14.35 -29.40 8.72
N PRO A 27 14.93 -28.64 9.67
CA PRO A 27 14.28 -28.41 10.95
C PRO A 27 12.87 -27.86 10.69
N ASN A 28 11.84 -28.44 11.31
CA ASN A 28 10.46 -27.98 11.15
C ASN A 28 10.31 -26.46 11.37
N SER A 29 11.19 -25.87 12.18
CA SER A 29 11.31 -24.42 12.38
C SER A 29 11.62 -23.63 11.10
N LEU A 30 12.47 -24.16 10.21
CA LEU A 30 12.82 -23.51 8.94
C LEU A 30 11.66 -23.55 7.94
N LEU A 31 10.94 -24.68 7.88
CA LEU A 31 9.74 -24.81 7.05
C LEU A 31 8.60 -23.91 7.55
N ASN A 32 8.48 -23.74 8.87
CA ASN A 32 7.54 -22.81 9.49
C ASN A 32 7.89 -21.35 9.18
N PHE A 33 9.17 -20.98 9.25
CA PHE A 33 9.62 -19.63 8.89
C PHE A 33 9.35 -19.31 7.42
N GLN A 34 9.63 -20.25 6.51
CA GLN A 34 9.33 -20.08 5.09
C GLN A 34 7.83 -19.92 4.84
N ARG A 35 7.01 -20.73 5.51
CA ARG A 35 5.54 -20.61 5.43
C ARG A 35 5.06 -19.25 5.93
N GLU A 36 5.57 -18.82 7.09
CA GLU A 36 5.24 -17.51 7.68
C GLU A 36 5.66 -16.36 6.76
N ALA A 37 6.87 -16.42 6.19
CA ALA A 37 7.35 -15.44 5.23
C ALA A 37 6.44 -15.35 3.98
N VAL A 38 5.95 -16.49 3.49
CA VAL A 38 4.98 -16.53 2.37
C VAL A 38 3.65 -15.89 2.79
N TYR A 39 3.12 -16.20 3.97
CA TYR A 39 1.88 -15.59 4.45
C TYR A 39 2.00 -14.08 4.62
N GLN A 40 3.09 -13.59 5.23
CA GLN A 40 3.35 -12.16 5.35
C GLN A 40 3.51 -11.48 3.99
N CYS A 41 4.12 -12.16 3.01
CA CYS A 41 4.23 -11.65 1.65
C CYS A 41 2.84 -11.51 1.01
N VAL A 42 1.99 -12.54 1.10
CA VAL A 42 0.63 -12.51 0.56
C VAL A 42 -0.21 -11.44 1.24
N GLU A 43 -0.13 -11.31 2.57
CA GLU A 43 -0.81 -10.24 3.31
C GLU A 43 -0.33 -8.85 2.87
N LYS A 44 0.97 -8.68 2.68
CA LYS A 44 1.55 -7.42 2.18
C LYS A 44 1.07 -7.09 0.77
N ILE A 45 1.01 -8.07 -0.13
CA ILE A 45 0.47 -7.88 -1.49
C ILE A 45 -1.00 -7.48 -1.42
N ASN A 46 -1.82 -8.17 -0.62
CA ASN A 46 -3.23 -7.84 -0.44
C ASN A 46 -3.41 -6.42 0.10
N TRP A 47 -2.58 -6.01 1.06
CA TRP A 47 -2.59 -4.65 1.58
C TRP A 47 -2.25 -3.62 0.51
N LEU A 48 -1.17 -3.83 -0.27
CA LEU A 48 -0.77 -2.94 -1.37
C LEU A 48 -1.88 -2.81 -2.44
N LEU A 49 -2.58 -3.90 -2.73
CA LEU A 49 -3.71 -3.87 -3.68
C LEU A 49 -4.89 -3.04 -3.17
N GLN A 50 -5.18 -3.08 -1.86
CA GLN A 50 -6.20 -2.19 -1.29
C GLN A 50 -5.74 -0.73 -1.31
N ASP A 51 -4.46 -0.48 -1.01
CA ASP A 51 -3.87 0.85 -1.06
C ASP A 51 -4.00 1.48 -2.46
N GLU A 52 -3.70 0.71 -3.50
CA GLU A 52 -3.86 1.14 -4.90
C GLU A 52 -5.31 1.46 -5.24
N LYS A 53 -6.28 0.62 -4.81
CA LYS A 53 -7.70 0.91 -5.03
C LYS A 53 -8.13 2.23 -4.41
N VAL A 54 -7.66 2.51 -3.19
CA VAL A 54 -7.95 3.77 -2.48
C VAL A 54 -7.29 4.94 -3.19
N SER A 55 -6.05 4.79 -3.64
CA SER A 55 -5.31 5.80 -4.42
C SER A 55 -6.05 6.17 -5.71
N VAL A 56 -6.49 5.18 -6.48
CA VAL A 56 -7.28 5.39 -7.71
C VAL A 56 -8.62 6.07 -7.40
N ALA A 57 -9.29 5.68 -6.31
CA ALA A 57 -10.55 6.30 -5.91
C ALA A 57 -10.36 7.79 -5.52
N LEU A 58 -9.26 8.14 -4.86
CA LEU A 58 -8.91 9.53 -4.51
C LEU A 58 -8.61 10.39 -5.73
N ASN A 59 -8.19 9.79 -6.85
CA ASN A 59 -7.96 10.51 -8.11
C ASN A 59 -9.27 10.84 -8.86
N SER A 60 -10.42 10.40 -8.36
CA SER A 60 -11.72 10.77 -8.92
C SER A 60 -12.24 12.07 -8.28
N PHE A 61 -12.76 12.98 -9.10
CA PHE A 61 -13.39 14.22 -8.63
C PHE A 61 -14.77 14.40 -9.29
N PRO A 62 -15.83 14.76 -8.54
CA PRO A 62 -15.87 15.03 -7.10
C PRO A 62 -15.79 13.77 -6.22
N ILE A 63 -15.20 13.88 -5.03
CA ILE A 63 -15.08 12.76 -4.10
C ILE A 63 -16.43 12.52 -3.40
N THR A 64 -16.93 11.28 -3.47
CA THR A 64 -18.19 10.91 -2.83
C THR A 64 -17.99 10.50 -1.35
N PRO A 65 -19.05 10.53 -0.52
CA PRO A 65 -18.96 10.10 0.88
C PRO A 65 -18.47 8.65 1.04
N GLU A 66 -18.78 7.77 0.09
CA GLU A 66 -18.35 6.36 0.09
C GLU A 66 -16.83 6.25 -0.05
N ILE A 67 -16.23 7.07 -0.94
CA ILE A 67 -14.78 7.11 -1.15
C ILE A 67 -14.08 7.62 0.11
N ILE A 68 -14.58 8.70 0.71
CA ILE A 68 -14.03 9.24 1.97
C ILE A 68 -14.05 8.17 3.06
N ASN A 69 -15.18 7.49 3.25
CA ASN A 69 -15.28 6.42 4.27
C ASN A 69 -14.32 5.27 3.97
N MET A 70 -14.17 4.89 2.70
CA MET A 70 -13.21 3.85 2.28
C MET A 70 -11.77 4.25 2.65
N VAL A 71 -11.37 5.47 2.34
CA VAL A 71 -10.03 6.02 2.65
C VAL A 71 -9.81 6.04 4.16
N VAL A 72 -10.76 6.58 4.93
CA VAL A 72 -10.67 6.68 6.38
C VAL A 72 -10.53 5.30 7.02
N ASN A 73 -11.31 4.31 6.55
CA ASN A 73 -11.24 2.95 7.07
C ASN A 73 -9.90 2.28 6.74
N HIS A 74 -9.41 2.43 5.51
CA HIS A 74 -8.11 1.89 5.09
C HIS A 74 -6.96 2.50 5.88
N VAL A 75 -6.94 3.82 6.06
CA VAL A 75 -5.88 4.49 6.83
C VAL A 75 -5.94 4.09 8.31
N LYS A 76 -7.15 3.89 8.88
CA LYS A 76 -7.34 3.41 10.27
C LYS A 76 -6.87 1.98 10.51
N SER A 77 -7.05 1.09 9.53
CA SER A 77 -6.55 -0.30 9.62
C SER A 77 -5.05 -0.41 9.34
N SER A 78 -4.43 0.60 8.73
CA SER A 78 -3.06 0.56 8.20
C SER A 78 -2.04 1.34 9.03
N LYS A 79 -2.21 1.44 10.36
CA LYS A 79 -1.41 2.31 11.26
C LYS A 79 0.10 2.15 11.17
N GLU A 80 0.59 0.97 10.77
CA GLU A 80 2.02 0.65 10.73
C GLU A 80 2.61 0.74 9.32
N LYS A 81 1.87 1.30 8.35
CA LYS A 81 2.25 1.33 6.95
C LYS A 81 2.75 2.72 6.55
N PRO A 82 3.82 2.81 5.73
CA PRO A 82 4.54 4.07 5.49
C PRO A 82 3.70 5.16 4.79
N CYS A 83 2.63 4.79 4.09
CA CYS A 83 1.78 5.72 3.33
C CYS A 83 0.47 6.10 4.05
N CYS A 84 0.16 5.46 5.19
CA CYS A 84 -1.08 5.67 5.93
C CYS A 84 -0.77 6.29 7.29
N ILE A 85 -0.80 7.62 7.36
CA ILE A 85 -0.46 8.36 8.58
C ILE A 85 -1.73 8.86 9.25
N ILE A 86 -1.89 8.53 10.53
CA ILE A 86 -2.92 9.12 11.39
C ILE A 86 -2.24 9.94 12.46
N LYS A 87 -2.66 11.20 12.59
CA LYS A 87 -2.22 12.08 13.67
C LYS A 87 -3.43 12.67 14.37
N GLU A 88 -3.50 12.44 15.67
CA GLU A 88 -4.45 13.12 16.54
C GLU A 88 -3.84 14.45 17.00
N ILE A 89 -4.59 15.54 16.83
CA ILE A 89 -4.15 16.89 17.17
C ILE A 89 -5.03 17.41 18.31
N PRO A 90 -4.51 17.51 19.55
CA PRO A 90 -5.29 18.05 20.65
C PRO A 90 -5.48 19.55 20.46
N LEU A 91 -6.73 20.00 20.35
CA LEU A 91 -7.06 21.41 20.24
C LEU A 91 -7.12 22.04 21.63
N THR A 92 -6.28 23.04 21.88
CA THR A 92 -6.27 23.81 23.12
C THR A 92 -6.97 25.15 22.89
N PHE A 93 -8.04 25.38 23.64
CA PHE A 93 -8.85 26.59 23.52
C PHE A 93 -8.73 27.45 24.77
N VAL A 94 -8.45 28.74 24.59
CA VAL A 94 -8.29 29.70 25.69
C VAL A 94 -9.63 30.04 26.36
N TYR A 95 -10.74 30.07 25.59
CA TYR A 95 -12.07 30.46 26.07
C TYR A 95 -13.03 29.27 26.30
N GLY A 96 -12.48 28.06 26.43
CA GLY A 96 -13.26 26.83 26.49
C GLY A 96 -13.81 26.38 25.12
N PRO A 97 -14.21 25.10 24.98
CA PRO A 97 -14.56 24.50 23.70
C PRO A 97 -15.86 25.05 23.10
N GLU A 98 -16.83 25.43 23.93
CA GLU A 98 -18.16 25.91 23.50
C GLU A 98 -18.09 27.03 22.46
N ASN A 99 -17.29 28.08 22.73
CA ASN A 99 -17.19 29.25 21.84
C ASN A 99 -15.98 29.18 20.89
N SER A 100 -14.93 28.46 21.28
CA SER A 100 -13.67 28.46 20.52
C SER A 100 -13.68 27.43 19.39
N LEU A 101 -14.36 26.29 19.57
CA LEU A 101 -14.45 25.25 18.54
C LEU A 101 -15.26 25.72 17.33
N ASP A 102 -16.37 26.41 17.55
CA ASP A 102 -17.18 26.95 16.46
C ASP A 102 -16.40 28.00 15.67
N LYS A 103 -15.75 28.94 16.35
CA LYS A 103 -14.86 29.93 15.73
C LYS A 103 -13.70 29.29 14.98
N PHE A 104 -13.08 28.26 15.55
CA PHE A 104 -12.04 27.48 14.89
C PHE A 104 -12.56 26.84 13.60
N THR A 105 -13.72 26.19 13.67
CA THR A 105 -14.33 25.52 12.51
C THR A 105 -14.66 26.52 11.40
N GLN A 106 -15.22 27.67 11.76
CA GLN A 106 -15.48 28.75 10.80
C GLN A 106 -14.18 29.29 10.17
N ALA A 107 -13.12 29.48 10.96
CA ALA A 107 -11.82 29.93 10.46
C ALA A 107 -11.17 28.85 9.57
N PHE A 108 -11.26 27.59 9.96
CA PHE A 108 -10.73 26.44 9.22
C PHE A 108 -11.42 26.30 7.87
N LYS A 109 -12.75 26.40 7.80
CA LYS A 109 -13.51 26.39 6.53
C LYS A 109 -13.15 27.53 5.59
N ARG A 110 -12.68 28.67 6.13
CA ARG A 110 -12.25 29.84 5.34
C ARG A 110 -10.78 29.77 4.95
N MET A 111 -10.02 28.84 5.51
CA MET A 111 -8.60 28.68 5.21
C MET A 111 -8.45 28.17 3.77
N THR A 112 -7.65 28.89 2.99
CA THR A 112 -7.26 28.50 1.63
C THR A 112 -5.74 28.36 1.62
N PRO A 113 -5.22 27.13 1.73
CA PRO A 113 -3.79 26.91 1.56
C PRO A 113 -3.40 27.28 0.13
N ALA A 114 -2.24 27.92 -0.06
CA ALA A 114 -1.76 28.23 -1.41
C ALA A 114 -1.58 26.92 -2.21
N GLY A 115 -2.15 26.84 -3.42
CA GLY A 115 -2.11 25.63 -4.26
C GLY A 115 -3.19 24.59 -3.97
N TYR A 116 -4.05 24.80 -2.95
CA TYR A 116 -5.05 23.83 -2.55
C TYR A 116 -6.41 24.45 -2.28
N ARG A 117 -7.46 23.67 -2.58
CA ARG A 117 -8.84 23.97 -2.22
C ARG A 117 -9.29 23.02 -1.11
N LEU A 118 -9.88 23.59 -0.06
CA LEU A 118 -10.48 22.83 1.04
C LEU A 118 -11.94 22.51 0.69
N GLU A 119 -12.28 21.23 0.66
CA GLU A 119 -13.64 20.73 0.39
C GLU A 119 -14.17 19.98 1.60
N GLU A 120 -15.49 20.00 1.79
CA GLU A 120 -16.18 19.32 2.89
C GLU A 120 -17.18 18.30 2.33
N VAL A 121 -17.05 17.04 2.75
CA VAL A 121 -17.99 15.97 2.43
C VAL A 121 -18.33 15.21 3.70
N ASN A 122 -19.61 15.27 4.09
CA ASN A 122 -20.15 14.52 5.23
C ASN A 122 -19.37 14.70 6.55
N GLY A 123 -18.95 15.94 6.84
CA GLY A 123 -18.19 16.28 8.05
C GLY A 123 -16.69 15.96 8.00
N PHE A 124 -16.20 15.41 6.88
CA PHE A 124 -14.77 15.29 6.60
C PHE A 124 -14.30 16.44 5.72
N TYR A 125 -13.10 16.93 5.98
CA TYR A 125 -12.45 17.95 5.17
C TYR A 125 -11.27 17.33 4.43
N TYR A 126 -11.12 17.66 3.16
CA TYR A 126 -9.99 17.21 2.33
C TYR A 126 -9.46 18.34 1.46
N LEU A 127 -8.21 18.20 1.04
CA LEU A 127 -7.53 19.15 0.18
C LEU A 127 -7.48 18.60 -1.24
N VAL A 128 -7.86 19.44 -2.20
CA VAL A 128 -7.73 19.18 -3.64
C VAL A 128 -6.65 20.10 -4.19
N ILE A 129 -5.70 19.55 -4.95
CA ILE A 129 -4.67 20.35 -5.63
C ILE A 129 -5.37 21.20 -6.70
N ASP A 130 -5.14 22.51 -6.67
CA ASP A 130 -5.67 23.45 -7.65
C ASP A 130 -4.60 23.76 -8.70
N THR A 131 -4.57 22.96 -9.78
CA THR A 131 -3.57 23.07 -10.85
C THR A 131 -3.64 24.40 -11.61
N ASP A 132 -4.74 25.15 -11.48
CA ASP A 132 -4.91 26.46 -12.12
C ASP A 132 -4.20 27.58 -11.35
N SER A 133 -3.83 27.34 -10.10
CA SER A 133 -3.09 28.30 -9.27
C SER A 133 -1.56 28.25 -9.45
N GLU A 134 -1.03 27.22 -10.13
CA GLU A 134 0.40 27.04 -10.40
C GLU A 134 0.92 27.81 -11.64
N GLN A 135 0.05 28.42 -12.45
CA GLN A 135 0.45 29.19 -13.63
C GLN A 135 0.96 30.63 -13.33
N LYS A 136 1.19 30.97 -12.05
CA LYS A 136 1.81 32.27 -11.66
C LYS A 136 3.16 32.18 -10.94
N SER A 137 3.77 31.00 -10.88
CA SER A 137 5.19 30.85 -10.53
C SER A 137 5.82 29.72 -11.33
N ASN A 138 6.34 30.06 -12.52
CA ASN A 138 7.16 29.17 -13.33
C ASN A 138 8.40 28.70 -12.54
N SER A 139 8.48 27.40 -12.27
CA SER A 139 9.70 26.59 -12.24
C SER A 139 9.30 25.15 -11.94
N GLU A 140 9.55 24.26 -12.90
CA GLU A 140 9.48 22.80 -12.83
C GLU A 140 9.61 22.23 -11.41
N ALA A 141 8.51 21.71 -10.87
CA ALA A 141 8.55 20.69 -9.84
C ALA A 141 7.49 19.65 -10.23
N SER A 142 7.92 18.69 -11.05
CA SER A 142 7.27 17.37 -11.05
C SER A 142 7.11 16.96 -9.58
N LEU A 143 5.88 16.65 -9.17
CA LEU A 143 5.58 16.10 -7.85
C LEU A 143 6.27 14.74 -7.74
N ASP A 144 7.56 14.78 -7.44
CA ASP A 144 8.38 13.63 -7.15
C ASP A 144 7.88 13.08 -5.82
N ILE A 145 7.21 11.92 -5.90
CA ILE A 145 6.69 11.14 -4.78
C ILE A 145 7.80 10.84 -3.74
N ALA A 146 9.06 11.11 -4.08
CA ALA A 146 10.24 11.09 -3.23
C ALA A 146 10.20 11.97 -1.97
N GLN A 147 9.26 12.91 -1.81
CA GLN A 147 9.20 13.73 -0.57
C GLN A 147 8.57 13.02 0.63
N PHE A 148 7.88 11.91 0.46
CA PHE A 148 7.58 11.01 1.58
C PHE A 148 8.83 10.16 1.83
N ASN A 149 9.62 10.53 2.84
CA ASN A 149 10.76 9.73 3.30
C ASN A 149 10.28 8.36 3.82
N ILE A 150 9.99 7.44 2.91
CA ILE A 150 9.81 6.02 3.19
C ILE A 150 11.21 5.44 3.31
N LEU A 151 11.63 5.20 4.55
CA LEU A 151 12.74 4.31 4.94
C LEU A 151 13.93 4.32 3.96
N LYS A 152 14.88 5.24 4.19
CA LYS A 152 16.27 5.02 3.75
C LYS A 152 16.70 3.65 4.26
N GLY A 153 16.72 2.65 3.37
CA GLY A 153 17.35 1.37 3.65
C GLY A 153 18.78 1.64 4.09
N ILE A 154 19.15 1.07 5.23
CA ILE A 154 20.54 1.07 5.68
C ILE A 154 21.34 0.33 4.60
N PRO A 155 22.31 0.97 3.93
CA PRO A 155 23.20 0.26 3.04
C PRO A 155 24.14 -0.58 3.91
N HIS A 156 23.82 -1.87 4.08
CA HIS A 156 24.84 -2.81 4.53
C HIS A 156 25.75 -3.09 3.34
N SER A 157 26.95 -2.52 3.42
CA SER A 157 28.06 -2.81 2.54
C SER A 157 28.42 -4.30 2.65
N ASP A 158 28.90 -4.83 1.53
CA ASP A 158 29.68 -6.07 1.38
C ASP A 158 28.88 -7.37 1.24
N ASP A 159 28.48 -7.66 0.00
CA ASP A 159 28.67 -9.02 -0.53
C ASP A 159 29.09 -8.93 -2.01
N SER A 160 30.39 -8.73 -2.23
CA SER A 160 31.00 -8.86 -3.55
C SER A 160 31.03 -10.33 -3.94
N THR A 161 30.14 -10.74 -4.84
CA THR A 161 30.36 -11.94 -5.66
C THR A 161 31.00 -11.52 -6.98
N GLU A 162 32.32 -11.28 -6.97
CA GLU A 162 33.07 -11.13 -8.21
C GLU A 162 33.11 -12.47 -8.97
N LEU A 163 32.51 -12.52 -10.16
CA LEU A 163 32.70 -13.61 -11.11
C LEU A 163 34.06 -13.45 -11.79
N LYS A 164 35.04 -14.25 -11.34
CA LYS A 164 36.34 -14.35 -11.98
C LYS A 164 36.21 -15.09 -13.31
N ILE A 165 36.17 -14.36 -14.43
CA ILE A 165 36.31 -14.94 -15.77
C ILE A 165 37.74 -15.45 -15.88
N ILE A 166 37.93 -16.76 -15.76
CA ILE A 166 39.20 -17.42 -16.08
C ILE A 166 39.24 -17.56 -17.60
N ALA A 167 39.94 -16.64 -18.26
CA ALA A 167 40.44 -16.87 -19.61
C ALA A 167 41.83 -17.48 -19.48
N GLU A 168 41.96 -18.79 -19.69
CA GLU A 168 43.24 -19.44 -19.95
C GLU A 168 43.42 -19.70 -21.45
N LYS A 169 44.66 -19.52 -21.87
CA LYS A 169 45.22 -19.51 -23.21
C LYS A 169 45.66 -20.91 -23.64
#